data_AF-A0A0F9DRN0-F1
#
_entry.id   AF-A0A0F9DRN0-F1
#
_cell.length_a   1.000
_cell.length_b   1.000
_cell.length_c   1.000
_cell.angle_alpha   90.00
_cell.angle_beta   90.00
_cell.angle_gamma   90.00
#
_symmetry.space_group_name_H-M   'P 1'
#
loop_
_entity.id
_entity.type
_entity.pdbx_description
1 polymer ?
#
loop_
_entity_poly.entity_id
_entity_poly.type
_entity_poly.pdbx_seq_one_letter_code
_entity_poly.pdbx_strand_id
1 'polypeptide(L)'
;MLCEVLRLCENSVMRLYKVIHRAPIRVAKISTKRQQLRFKRAMVALKIALAQEKQETKEMLTIYRRYSQGEVSKEDLQKANAQFIDILKGLGLGVFAVLPFAPLTIPLVVKLGQWVGVDVLPSSFNINKPLKEIDQLIDEEQQQKPAHEKAAKQSVKPSVKK
;
A
#
# COMPACT_ATOMS: atom_id res chain seq x y z
N MET A 1 -33.51 34.07 -45.74
CA MET A 1 -33.99 34.57 -44.43
C MET A 1 -33.88 33.53 -43.31
N LEU A 2 -34.88 32.67 -43.05
CA LEU A 2 -34.83 31.71 -41.90
C LEU A 2 -33.71 30.65 -42.01
N CYS A 3 -33.39 30.21 -43.23
CA CYS A 3 -32.38 29.17 -43.48
C CYS A 3 -30.92 29.68 -43.30
N GLU A 4 -30.66 30.97 -43.50
CA GLU A 4 -29.33 31.58 -43.29
C GLU A 4 -29.05 31.87 -41.81
N VAL A 5 -30.08 32.27 -41.05
CA VAL A 5 -29.97 32.51 -39.61
C VAL A 5 -29.67 31.20 -38.86
N LEU A 6 -30.27 30.08 -39.26
CA LEU A 6 -29.95 28.75 -38.72
C LEU A 6 -28.51 28.33 -39.03
N ARG A 7 -28.02 28.55 -40.27
CA ARG A 7 -26.64 28.20 -40.67
C ARG A 7 -25.56 29.05 -39.97
N LEU A 8 -25.88 30.30 -39.60
CA LEU A 8 -24.99 31.18 -38.81
C LEU A 8 -24.96 30.80 -37.33
N CYS A 9 -26.09 30.35 -36.79
CA CYS A 9 -26.19 29.89 -35.40
C CYS A 9 -25.34 28.63 -35.19
N GLU A 10 -25.48 27.62 -36.06
CA GLU A 10 -24.77 26.34 -35.99
C GLU A 10 -23.23 26.50 -36.05
N ASN A 11 -22.74 27.41 -36.88
CA ASN A 11 -21.31 27.76 -36.96
C ASN A 11 -20.79 28.50 -35.72
N SER A 12 -21.64 29.28 -35.06
CA SER A 12 -21.29 29.98 -33.82
C SER A 12 -21.18 29.03 -32.63
N VAL A 13 -22.09 28.04 -32.52
CA VAL A 13 -22.03 26.99 -31.48
C VAL A 13 -20.76 26.13 -31.64
N MET A 14 -20.40 25.78 -32.88
CA MET A 14 -19.18 25.03 -33.20
C MET A 14 -17.88 25.78 -32.84
N ARG A 15 -17.84 27.11 -32.98
CA ARG A 15 -16.69 27.93 -32.54
C ARG A 15 -16.65 28.08 -31.01
N LEU A 16 -17.81 28.22 -30.36
CA LEU A 16 -17.91 28.39 -28.91
C LEU A 16 -17.48 27.12 -28.17
N TYR A 17 -17.92 25.94 -28.62
CA TYR A 17 -17.49 24.65 -28.07
C TYR A 17 -15.97 24.49 -28.11
N LYS A 18 -15.33 24.97 -29.18
CA LYS A 18 -13.87 24.91 -29.32
C LYS A 18 -13.10 25.74 -28.28
N VAL A 19 -13.70 26.81 -27.76
CA VAL A 19 -13.09 27.69 -26.76
C VAL A 19 -13.35 27.18 -25.34
N ILE A 20 -14.55 26.66 -25.08
CA ILE A 20 -14.97 26.19 -23.75
C ILE A 20 -14.17 24.96 -23.30
N HIS A 21 -13.93 23.97 -24.18
CA HIS A 21 -13.18 22.75 -23.80
C HIS A 21 -11.65 22.97 -23.74
N ARG A 22 -11.11 24.01 -24.36
CA ARG A 22 -9.66 24.30 -24.35
C ARG A 22 -9.16 24.75 -22.98
N ALA A 23 -9.98 25.49 -22.23
CA ALA A 23 -9.65 25.91 -20.87
C ALA A 23 -9.48 24.70 -19.89
N PRO A 24 -10.43 23.76 -19.75
CA PRO A 24 -10.31 22.63 -18.83
C PRO A 24 -9.17 21.68 -19.21
N ILE A 25 -8.90 21.46 -20.51
CA ILE A 25 -7.76 20.64 -20.94
C ILE A 25 -6.42 21.26 -20.50
N ARG A 26 -6.26 22.59 -20.60
CA ARG A 26 -5.06 23.27 -20.11
C ARG A 26 -4.94 23.17 -18.60
N VAL A 27 -6.03 23.36 -17.86
CA VAL A 27 -6.04 23.24 -16.39
C VAL A 27 -5.69 21.81 -15.95
N ALA A 28 -6.22 20.78 -16.62
CA ALA A 28 -5.86 19.38 -16.36
C ALA A 28 -4.36 19.15 -16.58
N LYS A 29 -3.81 19.59 -17.72
CA LYS A 29 -2.36 19.48 -18.00
C LYS A 29 -1.50 20.22 -16.97
N ILE A 30 -1.90 21.43 -16.57
CA ILE A 30 -1.22 22.22 -15.52
C ILE A 30 -1.29 21.49 -14.17
N SER A 31 -2.44 20.92 -13.83
CA SER A 31 -2.63 20.15 -12.60
C SER A 31 -1.72 18.92 -12.56
N THR A 32 -1.67 18.13 -13.64
CA THR A 32 -0.79 16.95 -13.72
C THR A 32 0.68 17.34 -13.61
N LYS A 33 1.11 18.41 -14.31
CA LYS A 33 2.50 18.93 -14.19
C LYS A 33 2.80 19.41 -12.77
N ARG A 34 1.86 20.08 -12.11
CA ARG A 34 1.98 20.51 -10.70
C ARG A 34 2.11 19.31 -9.77
N GLN A 35 1.28 18.28 -9.93
CA GLN A 35 1.34 17.05 -9.14
C GLN A 35 2.68 16.34 -9.34
N GLN A 36 3.15 16.21 -10.59
CA GLN A 36 4.47 15.65 -10.88
C GLN A 36 5.60 16.42 -10.19
N LEU A 37 5.57 17.76 -10.19
CA LEU A 37 6.56 18.57 -9.50
C LEU A 37 6.50 18.43 -7.99
N ARG A 38 5.30 18.39 -7.39
CA ARG A 38 5.13 18.13 -5.96
C ARG A 38 5.68 16.76 -5.58
N PHE A 39 5.39 15.73 -6.36
CA PHE A 39 5.90 14.38 -6.16
C PHE A 39 7.43 14.32 -6.29
N LYS A 40 8.02 14.95 -7.30
CA LYS A 40 9.48 15.03 -7.46
C LYS A 40 10.15 15.67 -6.25
N ARG A 41 9.60 16.76 -5.72
CA ARG A 41 10.13 17.42 -4.51
C ARG A 41 10.03 16.52 -3.29
N ALA A 42 8.88 15.86 -3.08
CA ALA A 42 8.71 14.88 -2.01
C ALA A 42 9.71 13.73 -2.13
N MET A 43 9.97 13.24 -3.35
CA MET A 43 10.95 12.19 -3.60
C MET A 43 12.40 12.62 -3.35
N VAL A 44 12.77 13.88 -3.64
CA VAL A 44 14.10 14.40 -3.28
C VAL A 44 14.25 14.50 -1.77
N ALA A 45 13.24 15.01 -1.06
CA ALA A 45 13.25 15.05 0.40
C ALA A 45 13.36 13.63 1.01
N LEU A 46 12.60 12.67 0.48
CA LEU A 46 12.66 11.28 0.90
C LEU A 46 14.05 10.66 0.65
N LYS A 47 14.68 10.95 -0.50
CA LYS A 47 16.05 10.49 -0.78
C LYS A 47 17.06 11.01 0.22
N ILE A 48 16.95 12.28 0.61
CA ILE A 48 17.85 12.90 1.60
C ILE A 48 17.62 12.23 2.96
N ALA A 49 16.38 12.07 3.39
CA ALA A 49 16.04 11.37 4.63
C ALA A 49 16.58 9.93 4.64
N LEU A 50 16.34 9.15 3.58
CA LEU A 50 16.84 7.77 3.47
C LEU A 50 18.37 7.67 3.42
N ALA A 51 19.06 8.67 2.86
CA ALA A 51 20.52 8.69 2.85
C ALA A 51 21.09 8.88 4.27
N GLN A 52 20.45 9.71 5.10
CA GLN A 52 20.79 9.91 6.50
C GLN A 52 20.53 8.64 7.32
N GLU A 53 19.32 8.11 7.24
CA GLU A 53 18.91 6.88 7.94
C GLU A 53 19.82 5.69 7.60
N LYS A 54 20.30 5.59 6.35
CA LYS A 54 21.23 4.54 5.91
C LYS A 54 22.57 4.59 6.64
N GLN A 55 23.10 5.77 6.91
CA GLN A 55 24.38 5.91 7.60
C GLN A 55 24.25 5.45 9.05
N GLU A 56 23.19 5.87 9.74
CA GLU A 56 22.86 5.44 11.11
C GLU A 56 22.59 3.92 11.17
N THR A 57 21.89 3.37 10.17
CA THR A 57 21.67 1.92 10.04
C THR A 57 22.98 1.15 9.89
N LYS A 58 23.98 1.69 9.17
CA LYS A 58 25.27 1.03 8.97
C LYS A 58 26.06 0.94 10.30
N GLU A 59 25.98 1.98 11.11
CA GLU A 59 26.58 2.01 12.44
C GLU A 59 25.89 1.00 13.37
N MET A 60 24.56 0.99 13.39
CA MET A 60 23.74 0.00 14.08
C MET A 60 24.09 -1.44 13.67
N LEU A 61 24.21 -1.74 12.37
CA LEU A 61 24.60 -3.06 11.86
C LEU A 61 26.03 -3.46 12.27
N THR A 62 26.92 -2.49 12.43
CA THR A 62 28.27 -2.73 12.94
C THR A 62 28.23 -3.15 14.41
N ILE A 63 27.34 -2.56 15.21
CA ILE A 63 27.10 -2.97 16.61
C ILE A 63 26.61 -4.41 16.67
N TYR A 64 25.64 -4.80 15.83
CA TYR A 64 25.17 -6.19 15.78
C TYR A 64 26.27 -7.18 15.41
N ARG A 65 27.11 -6.83 14.44
CA ARG A 65 28.26 -7.66 14.05
C ARG A 65 29.21 -7.87 15.22
N ARG A 66 29.57 -6.79 15.94
CA ARG A 66 30.46 -6.85 17.11
C ARG A 66 29.82 -7.56 18.30
N TYR A 67 28.51 -7.43 18.48
CA TYR A 67 27.76 -8.18 19.49
C TYR A 67 27.81 -9.69 19.23
N SER A 68 27.70 -10.12 17.97
CA SER A 68 27.91 -11.52 17.58
C SER A 68 29.33 -12.03 17.85
N GLN A 69 30.30 -11.12 17.98
CA GLN A 69 31.70 -11.43 18.32
C GLN A 69 31.98 -11.32 19.82
N GLY A 70 30.99 -10.92 20.63
CA GLY A 70 31.09 -10.79 22.08
C GLY A 70 31.71 -9.48 22.58
N GLU A 71 31.91 -8.49 21.71
CA GLU A 71 32.69 -7.28 21.99
C GLU A 71 31.85 -6.06 22.46
N VAL A 72 30.54 -6.22 22.63
CA VAL A 72 29.59 -5.10 22.83
C VAL A 72 28.76 -5.25 24.11
N SER A 73 28.57 -4.15 24.83
CA SER A 73 27.71 -4.10 26.02
C SER A 73 26.22 -4.25 25.66
N LYS A 74 25.45 -4.86 26.55
CA LYS A 74 24.01 -5.12 26.36
C LYS A 74 23.19 -3.84 26.16
N GLU A 75 23.65 -2.73 26.74
CA GLU A 75 23.03 -1.40 26.66
C GLU A 75 23.18 -0.78 25.26
N ASP A 76 24.31 -0.99 24.58
CA ASP A 76 24.50 -0.54 23.20
C ASP A 76 23.67 -1.37 22.22
N LEU A 77 23.49 -2.67 22.51
CA LEU A 77 22.57 -3.52 21.77
C LEU A 77 21.12 -3.05 21.94
N GLN A 78 20.70 -2.66 23.15
CA GLN A 78 19.35 -2.15 23.37
C GLN A 78 19.09 -0.85 22.59
N LYS A 79 20.07 0.06 22.53
CA LYS A 79 19.98 1.28 21.71
C LYS A 79 19.89 0.95 20.21
N ALA A 80 20.71 0.01 19.73
CA ALA A 80 20.67 -0.45 18.34
C ALA A 80 19.32 -1.11 17.99
N ASN A 81 18.73 -1.86 18.92
CA ASN A 81 17.40 -2.46 18.75
C ASN A 81 16.31 -1.37 18.66
N ALA A 82 16.39 -0.33 19.49
CA ALA A 82 15.43 0.79 19.43
C ALA A 82 15.49 1.50 18.07
N GLN A 83 16.69 1.80 17.57
CA GLN A 83 16.89 2.39 16.22
C GLN A 83 16.33 1.49 15.11
N PHE A 84 16.54 0.17 15.21
CA PHE A 84 15.99 -0.78 14.25
C PHE A 84 14.44 -0.74 14.20
N ILE A 85 13.78 -0.62 15.35
CA ILE A 85 12.33 -0.52 15.43
C ILE A 85 11.82 0.79 14.82
N ASP A 86 12.55 1.89 14.95
CA ASP A 86 12.16 3.17 14.34
C ASP A 86 12.34 3.16 12.82
N ILE A 87 13.39 2.53 12.30
CA ILE A 87 13.56 2.26 10.86
C ILE A 87 12.38 1.40 10.34
N LEU A 88 11.97 0.38 11.10
CA LEU A 88 10.81 -0.47 10.76
C LEU A 88 9.49 0.30 10.73
N LYS A 89 9.28 1.22 11.68
CA LYS A 89 8.10 2.13 11.67
C LYS A 89 8.16 3.08 10.48
N GLY A 90 9.34 3.61 10.13
CA GLY A 90 9.55 4.54 9.01
C GLY A 90 9.40 3.91 7.62
N LEU A 91 9.84 2.67 7.44
CA LEU A 91 9.59 1.87 6.23
C LEU A 91 8.13 1.40 6.15
N GLY A 92 7.44 1.36 7.29
CA GLY A 92 6.12 0.80 7.44
C GLY A 92 6.13 -0.74 7.36
N LEU A 93 5.15 -1.38 7.99
CA LEU A 93 4.88 -2.83 7.87
C LEU A 93 4.68 -3.32 6.43
N GLY A 94 4.55 -2.40 5.45
CA GLY A 94 4.35 -2.70 4.04
C GLY A 94 5.42 -3.59 3.43
N VAL A 95 6.68 -3.52 3.87
CA VAL A 95 7.73 -4.42 3.35
C VAL A 95 7.45 -5.87 3.72
N PHE A 96 6.96 -6.13 4.94
CA PHE A 96 6.58 -7.47 5.38
C PHE A 96 5.24 -7.92 4.82
N ALA A 97 4.32 -6.99 4.52
CA ALA A 97 3.04 -7.28 3.89
C ALA A 97 3.15 -7.68 2.40
N VAL A 98 4.21 -7.23 1.71
CA VAL A 98 4.39 -7.44 0.26
C VAL A 98 5.29 -8.65 -0.08
N LEU A 99 6.07 -9.18 0.87
CA LEU A 99 6.93 -10.34 0.63
C LEU A 99 6.12 -11.64 0.45
N PRO A 100 6.53 -12.59 -0.42
CA PRO A 100 5.84 -13.86 -0.65
C PRO A 100 5.80 -14.83 0.56
N PHE A 101 6.23 -14.38 1.74
CA PHE A 101 6.12 -15.09 3.02
C PHE A 101 5.24 -14.36 4.04
N ALA A 102 4.48 -13.34 3.62
CA ALA A 102 3.58 -12.56 4.48
C ALA A 102 2.66 -13.41 5.40
N PRO A 103 2.03 -14.50 4.93
CA PRO A 103 1.18 -15.34 5.80
C PRO A 103 1.91 -15.91 7.02
N LEU A 104 3.23 -16.13 6.92
CA LEU A 104 4.06 -16.63 8.01
C LEU A 104 4.72 -15.50 8.81
N THR A 105 5.16 -14.44 8.13
CA THR A 105 5.88 -13.33 8.77
C THR A 105 4.98 -12.36 9.51
N ILE A 106 3.72 -12.16 9.09
CA ILE A 106 2.76 -11.30 9.81
C ILE A 106 2.55 -11.77 11.26
N PRO A 107 2.16 -13.03 11.55
CA PRO A 107 1.96 -13.47 12.93
C PRO A 107 3.25 -13.47 13.75
N LEU A 108 4.41 -13.67 13.11
CA LEU A 108 5.72 -13.58 13.76
C LEU A 108 6.06 -12.15 14.18
N VAL A 109 5.88 -11.17 13.28
CA VAL A 109 6.13 -9.75 13.55
C VAL A 109 5.16 -9.22 14.61
N VAL A 110 3.90 -9.66 14.59
CA VAL A 110 2.91 -9.30 15.63
C VAL A 110 3.33 -9.85 17.00
N LYS A 111 3.75 -11.12 17.07
CA LYS A 111 4.24 -11.69 18.33
C LYS A 111 5.50 -11.01 18.84
N LEU A 112 6.44 -10.67 17.96
CA LEU A 112 7.66 -9.96 18.33
C LEU A 112 7.36 -8.52 18.78
N GLY A 113 6.41 -7.83 18.13
CA GLY A 113 5.94 -6.50 18.53
C GLY A 113 5.30 -6.48 19.92
N GLN A 114 4.43 -7.45 20.20
CA GLN A 114 3.82 -7.62 21.53
C GLN A 114 4.87 -7.93 22.62
N TRP A 115 5.93 -8.67 22.28
CA TRP A 115 7.02 -8.98 23.20
C TRP A 115 7.94 -7.79 23.48
N VAL A 116 8.15 -6.93 22.49
CA VAL A 116 8.99 -5.72 22.58
C VAL A 116 8.15 -4.51 23.07
N GLY A 117 6.85 -4.68 23.30
CA GLY A 117 5.95 -3.66 23.88
C GLY A 117 5.58 -2.53 22.90
N VAL A 118 5.78 -2.73 21.61
CA VAL A 118 5.49 -1.74 20.56
C VAL A 118 4.39 -2.32 19.67
N ASP A 119 3.22 -1.69 19.67
CA ASP A 119 2.13 -2.09 18.77
C ASP A 119 2.50 -1.67 17.35
N VAL A 120 3.10 -2.61 16.63
CA VAL A 120 3.53 -2.39 15.25
C VAL A 120 2.32 -2.32 14.33
N LEU A 121 1.21 -2.99 14.66
CA LEU A 121 0.10 -3.25 13.76
C LEU A 121 -1.02 -2.21 13.93
N PRO A 122 -1.61 -1.68 12.85
CA PRO A 122 -2.80 -0.82 12.97
C PRO A 122 -3.96 -1.62 13.61
N SER A 123 -4.70 -0.95 14.49
CA SER A 123 -5.71 -1.55 15.38
C SER A 123 -6.80 -2.39 14.69
N SER A 124 -7.03 -2.19 13.38
CA SER A 124 -7.97 -2.98 12.57
C SER A 124 -7.56 -4.45 12.36
N PHE A 125 -6.29 -4.78 12.60
CA PHE A 125 -5.78 -6.15 12.52
C PHE A 125 -5.54 -6.76 13.91
N ASN A 126 -6.19 -6.25 14.96
CA ASN A 126 -6.07 -6.82 16.30
C ASN A 126 -6.52 -8.30 16.32
N ILE A 127 -5.54 -9.21 16.26
CA ILE A 127 -5.71 -10.67 16.41
C ILE A 127 -5.97 -11.04 17.88
N ASN A 128 -6.05 -10.06 18.81
CA ASN A 128 -6.35 -10.28 20.22
C ASN A 128 -7.79 -10.77 20.50
N LYS A 129 -8.56 -11.17 19.48
CA LYS A 129 -9.74 -12.01 19.70
C LYS A 129 -9.26 -13.42 20.03
N PRO A 130 -9.75 -14.05 21.12
CA PRO A 130 -9.40 -15.43 21.42
C PRO A 130 -9.64 -16.30 20.18
N LEU A 131 -8.73 -17.22 19.84
CA LEU A 131 -8.85 -18.09 18.64
C LEU A 131 -10.23 -18.74 18.52
N LYS A 132 -10.87 -19.02 19.66
CA LYS A 132 -12.23 -19.54 19.76
C LYS A 132 -13.29 -18.64 19.09
N GLU A 133 -13.17 -17.31 19.17
CA GLU A 133 -14.05 -16.37 18.46
C GLU A 133 -13.75 -16.32 16.97
N ILE A 134 -12.48 -16.47 16.57
CA ILE A 134 -12.09 -16.43 15.15
C ILE A 134 -12.57 -17.70 14.44
N ASP A 135 -12.44 -18.87 15.08
CA ASP A 135 -12.96 -20.14 14.57
C ASP A 135 -14.49 -20.08 14.41
N GLN A 136 -15.19 -19.49 15.39
CA GLN A 136 -16.64 -19.28 15.34
C GLN A 136 -17.05 -18.36 14.18
N LEU A 137 -16.32 -17.26 13.96
CA LEU A 137 -16.61 -16.32 12.85
C LEU A 137 -16.31 -16.94 11.47
N ILE A 138 -15.30 -17.80 11.37
CA ILE A 138 -14.99 -18.54 10.14
C ILE A 138 -16.10 -19.56 9.86
N ASP A 139 -16.56 -20.29 10.87
CA ASP A 139 -17.67 -21.23 10.74
C ASP A 139 -18.99 -20.53 10.33
N GLU A 140 -19.22 -19.30 10.83
CA GLU A 140 -20.34 -18.45 10.42
C GLU A 140 -20.22 -17.96 8.97
N GLU A 141 -19.04 -17.51 8.52
CA GLU A 141 -18.84 -17.09 7.12
C GLU A 141 -18.91 -18.27 6.12
N GLN A 142 -18.49 -19.47 6.52
CA GLN A 142 -18.63 -20.67 5.68
C GLN A 142 -20.10 -21.13 5.58
N GLN A 143 -20.94 -20.84 6.59
CA GLN A 143 -22.36 -21.18 6.58
C GLN A 143 -23.25 -20.19 5.83
N GLN A 144 -22.78 -18.97 5.56
CA GLN A 144 -23.53 -17.98 4.75
C GLN A 144 -23.30 -18.09 3.23
N LYS A 145 -22.43 -18.98 2.74
CA LYS A 145 -22.32 -19.33 1.31
C LYS A 145 -23.08 -20.63 0.95
N PRO A 146 -24.41 -20.59 0.89
CA PRO A 146 -25.11 -21.44 -0.06
C PRO A 146 -26.19 -20.64 -0.79
N ALA A 147 -25.83 -19.99 -1.91
CA ALA A 147 -26.81 -19.73 -2.97
C ALA A 147 -26.22 -19.38 -4.34
N HIS A 148 -25.08 -18.70 -4.45
CA HIS A 148 -24.74 -18.04 -5.72
C HIS A 148 -23.68 -18.71 -6.61
N GLU A 149 -23.11 -19.85 -6.21
CA GLU A 149 -22.06 -20.55 -6.96
C GLU A 149 -22.46 -21.98 -7.39
N LYS A 150 -23.69 -22.15 -7.91
CA LYS A 150 -24.08 -23.39 -8.63
C LYS A 150 -24.63 -23.16 -10.03
N ALA A 151 -24.74 -21.92 -10.50
CA ALA A 151 -25.24 -21.62 -11.86
C ALA A 151 -24.16 -21.60 -12.96
N ALA A 152 -22.86 -21.58 -12.63
CA ALA A 152 -21.80 -21.27 -13.60
C ALA A 152 -20.97 -22.46 -14.13
N LYS A 153 -21.34 -23.73 -13.83
CA LYS A 153 -20.57 -24.92 -14.29
C LYS A 153 -21.37 -25.91 -15.14
N GLN A 154 -22.35 -25.44 -15.90
CA GLN A 154 -23.15 -26.29 -16.79
C GLN A 154 -23.21 -25.76 -18.22
N SER A 155 -22.08 -25.32 -18.80
CA SER A 155 -22.04 -25.02 -20.25
C SER A 155 -20.63 -24.99 -20.86
N VAL A 156 -19.76 -25.98 -20.61
CA VAL A 156 -18.66 -26.27 -21.55
C VAL A 156 -18.39 -27.77 -21.53
N LYS A 157 -18.90 -28.48 -22.54
CA LYS A 157 -18.59 -29.89 -22.81
C LYS A 157 -17.76 -29.96 -24.10
N PRO A 158 -16.47 -30.30 -24.07
CA PRO A 158 -15.75 -30.70 -25.26
C PRO A 158 -15.85 -32.22 -25.47
N SER A 159 -16.46 -32.57 -26.60
CA SER A 159 -16.06 -33.58 -27.58
C SER A 159 -15.93 -35.09 -27.27
N VAL A 160 -16.77 -35.84 -28.02
CA VAL A 160 -16.42 -36.87 -29.02
C VAL A 160 -15.83 -38.21 -28.53
N LYS A 161 -16.55 -39.34 -28.66
CA LYS A 161 -16.59 -40.24 -29.85
C LYS A 161 -17.36 -41.55 -29.57
N LYS A 162 -18.33 -41.88 -30.41
CA LYS A 162 -18.41 -43.14 -31.17
C LYS A 162 -18.87 -42.75 -32.58
#